data_AF-A0A9Q3YX47-F1
#
_entry.id   AF-A0A9Q3YX47-F1
#
_cell.length_a   1.000
_cell.length_b   1.000
_cell.length_c   1.000
_cell.angle_alpha   90.00
_cell.angle_beta   90.00
_cell.angle_gamma   90.00
#
_symmetry.space_group_name_H-M   'P 1'
#
loop_
_entity.id
_entity.type
_entity.pdbx_description
1 polymer ?
#
loop_
_entity_poly.entity_id
_entity_poly.type
_entity_poly.pdbx_seq_one_letter_code
_entity_poly.pdbx_strand_id
1 'polypeptide(L)'
;MKKLFISTVLLVVMSTSVFAQKHPTPPPHPSKTELYNSKSRELDKRYNTEKKLILNHPLATKKMKQDQLKALNVRYQNEKKLLRSVK
;
A
#
# COMPACT_ATOMS: atom_id res chain seq x y z
N MET A 1 55.36 -8.27 -28.36
CA MET A 1 54.11 -9.05 -28.55
C MET A 1 53.41 -9.48 -27.25
N LYS A 2 54.09 -9.98 -26.21
CA LYS A 2 53.45 -10.53 -24.98
C LYS A 2 52.59 -9.54 -24.16
N LYS A 3 52.90 -8.23 -24.23
CA LYS A 3 52.19 -7.17 -23.47
C LYS A 3 50.76 -6.91 -23.98
N LEU A 4 50.50 -7.13 -25.27
CA LEU A 4 49.18 -6.93 -25.88
C LEU A 4 48.20 -8.02 -25.43
N PHE A 5 48.70 -9.25 -25.23
CA PHE A 5 47.90 -10.39 -24.78
C PHE A 5 47.38 -10.20 -23.35
N ILE A 6 48.19 -9.61 -22.48
CA ILE A 6 47.79 -9.32 -21.10
C ILE A 6 46.72 -8.22 -21.08
N SER A 7 46.86 -7.20 -21.94
CA SER A 7 45.90 -6.10 -22.03
C SER A 7 44.55 -6.54 -22.60
N THR A 8 44.52 -7.46 -23.56
CA THR A 8 43.26 -8.00 -24.10
C THR A 8 42.58 -8.93 -23.12
N VAL A 9 43.31 -9.79 -22.39
CA VAL A 9 42.72 -10.63 -21.35
C VAL A 9 42.14 -9.77 -20.21
N LEU A 10 42.85 -8.71 -19.80
CA LEU A 10 42.35 -7.78 -18.78
C LEU A 10 41.07 -7.06 -19.23
N LEU A 11 41.02 -6.56 -20.47
CA LEU A 11 39.84 -5.90 -21.01
C LEU A 11 38.63 -6.84 -21.13
N VAL A 12 38.84 -8.09 -21.55
CA VAL A 12 37.77 -9.09 -21.67
C VAL A 12 37.22 -9.45 -20.29
N VAL A 13 38.08 -9.71 -19.30
CA VAL A 13 37.65 -10.02 -17.92
C VAL A 13 36.93 -8.83 -17.26
N MET A 14 37.33 -7.59 -17.57
CA MET A 14 36.70 -6.39 -17.02
C MET A 14 35.36 -6.05 -17.70
N SER A 15 35.13 -6.53 -18.93
CA SER A 15 33.86 -6.31 -19.65
C SER A 15 32.72 -7.23 -19.19
N THR A 16 33.03 -8.43 -18.69
CA THR A 16 32.01 -9.41 -18.25
C THR A 16 31.43 -9.10 -16.87
N SER A 17 32.12 -8.30 -16.05
CA SER A 17 31.66 -7.93 -14.70
C SER A 17 30.56 -6.85 -14.70
N VAL A 18 30.49 -6.01 -15.75
CA VAL A 18 29.47 -4.94 -15.86
C VAL A 18 28.12 -5.50 -16.31
N PHE A 19 28.10 -6.48 -17.22
CA PHE A 19 26.86 -7.13 -17.67
C PHE A 19 26.27 -8.10 -16.64
N ALA A 20 27.03 -8.48 -15.61
CA ALA A 20 26.58 -9.33 -14.51
C ALA A 20 26.01 -8.55 -13.32
N GLN A 21 26.01 -7.20 -13.37
CA GLN A 21 25.30 -6.39 -12.36
C GLN A 21 23.79 -6.55 -12.56
N LYS A 22 23.23 -7.55 -11.87
CA LYS A 22 21.81 -7.75 -11.73
C LYS A 22 21.25 -6.49 -11.07
N HIS A 23 20.59 -5.63 -11.85
CA HIS A 23 19.85 -4.50 -11.31
C HIS A 23 18.95 -5.05 -10.20
N PRO A 24 18.99 -4.48 -8.97
CA PRO A 24 18.11 -4.91 -7.92
C PRO A 24 16.69 -4.81 -8.46
N THR A 25 15.99 -5.95 -8.52
CA THR A 25 14.62 -5.99 -8.99
C THR A 25 13.82 -4.99 -8.15
N PRO A 26 13.00 -4.13 -8.77
CA PRO A 26 12.14 -3.22 -8.03
C PRO A 26 11.40 -4.00 -6.94
N PRO A 27 11.22 -3.43 -5.73
CA PRO A 27 10.51 -4.11 -4.67
C PRO A 27 9.15 -4.57 -5.20
N PRO A 28 8.66 -5.76 -4.81
CA PRO A 28 7.40 -6.27 -5.32
C PRO A 28 6.30 -5.26 -4.99
N HIS A 29 5.78 -4.60 -6.02
CA HIS A 29 4.67 -3.69 -5.87
C HIS A 29 3.41 -4.52 -5.55
N PRO A 30 2.58 -4.08 -4.60
CA PRO A 30 1.37 -4.80 -4.27
C PRO A 30 0.45 -4.83 -5.50
N SER A 31 -0.14 -6.00 -5.72
CA SER A 31 -1.15 -6.18 -6.77
C SER A 31 -2.37 -5.29 -6.51
N LYS A 32 -3.13 -4.98 -7.56
CA LYS A 32 -4.37 -4.18 -7.44
C LYS A 32 -5.34 -4.79 -6.41
N THR A 33 -5.40 -6.11 -6.34
CA THR A 33 -6.22 -6.87 -5.39
C THR A 33 -5.71 -6.73 -3.95
N GLU A 34 -4.39 -6.79 -3.72
CA GLU A 34 -3.79 -6.56 -2.41
C GLU A 34 -4.01 -5.12 -1.92
N LEU A 35 -3.88 -4.13 -2.82
CA LEU A 35 -4.18 -2.73 -2.51
C LEU A 35 -5.65 -2.54 -2.13
N TYR A 36 -6.57 -3.11 -2.91
CA TYR A 36 -8.00 -3.09 -2.59
C TYR A 36 -8.28 -3.71 -1.22
N ASN A 37 -7.74 -4.90 -0.96
CA ASN A 37 -7.95 -5.62 0.30
C ASN A 37 -7.35 -4.90 1.50
N SER A 38 -6.16 -4.31 1.33
CA SER A 38 -5.53 -3.48 2.36
C SER A 38 -6.41 -2.28 2.69
N LYS A 39 -6.89 -1.58 1.65
CA LYS A 39 -7.73 -0.40 1.82
C LYS A 39 -9.09 -0.72 2.42
N SER A 40 -9.72 -1.83 2.03
CA SER A 40 -11.00 -2.26 2.61
C SER A 40 -10.85 -2.58 4.10
N ARG A 41 -9.77 -3.26 4.50
CA ARG A 41 -9.47 -3.55 5.90
C ARG A 41 -9.20 -2.28 6.72
N GLU A 42 -8.48 -1.33 6.13
CA GLU A 42 -8.24 -0.03 6.78
C GLU A 42 -9.55 0.73 7.02
N LEU A 43 -10.43 0.75 6.03
CA LEU A 43 -11.73 1.41 6.11
C LEU A 43 -12.61 0.79 7.21
N ASP A 44 -12.68 -0.54 7.29
CA ASP A 44 -13.42 -1.25 8.35
C ASP A 44 -12.84 -0.96 9.75
N LYS A 45 -11.52 -0.88 9.88
CA LYS A 45 -10.87 -0.49 11.14
C LYS A 45 -11.28 0.92 11.56
N ARG A 46 -11.18 1.90 10.65
CA ARG A 46 -11.54 3.31 10.91
C ARG A 46 -13.01 3.44 11.34
N TYR A 47 -13.92 2.78 10.63
CA TYR A 47 -15.33 2.76 10.99
C TYR A 47 -15.56 2.21 12.41
N ASN A 48 -14.93 1.09 12.75
CA ASN A 48 -15.08 0.49 14.07
C ASN A 48 -14.49 1.35 15.18
N THR A 49 -13.37 2.04 14.93
CA THR A 49 -12.77 2.97 15.90
C THR A 49 -13.67 4.18 16.10
N GLU A 50 -14.15 4.82 15.03
CA GLU A 50 -15.04 5.98 15.11
C GLU A 50 -16.37 5.62 15.81
N LYS A 51 -16.96 4.46 15.46
CA LYS A 51 -18.17 3.96 16.11
C LYS A 51 -17.99 3.81 17.62
N LYS A 52 -16.86 3.23 18.07
CA LYS A 52 -16.56 3.08 19.50
C LYS A 52 -16.41 4.44 20.19
N LEU A 53 -15.74 5.39 19.56
CA LEU A 53 -15.56 6.75 20.09
C LEU A 53 -16.91 7.47 20.26
N ILE A 54 -17.81 7.36 19.28
CA ILE A 54 -19.16 7.95 19.35
C ILE A 54 -19.96 7.33 20.51
N LEU A 55 -19.94 6.00 20.63
CA LEU A 55 -20.68 5.30 21.69
C LEU A 55 -20.16 5.65 23.08
N ASN A 56 -18.84 5.70 23.24
CA ASN A 56 -18.17 5.98 24.52
C ASN A 56 -18.05 7.48 24.83
N HIS A 57 -18.62 8.37 23.99
CA HIS A 57 -18.49 9.80 24.20
C HIS A 57 -19.15 10.24 25.52
N PRO A 58 -18.42 10.87 26.46
CA PRO A 58 -18.89 11.10 27.82
C PRO A 58 -19.95 12.20 27.92
N LEU A 59 -19.88 13.22 27.05
CA LEU A 59 -20.74 14.41 27.11
C LEU A 59 -21.82 14.46 26.03
N ALA A 60 -21.90 13.43 25.17
CA ALA A 60 -22.85 13.45 24.05
C ALA A 60 -24.20 12.86 24.47
N THR A 61 -25.27 13.56 24.13
CA THR A 61 -26.63 13.05 24.35
C THR A 61 -26.91 11.85 23.45
N LYS A 62 -27.93 11.04 23.80
CA LYS A 62 -28.34 9.87 23.01
C LYS A 62 -28.68 10.25 21.56
N LYS A 63 -29.39 11.37 21.36
CA LYS A 63 -29.75 11.87 20.02
C LYS A 63 -28.50 12.23 19.21
N MET A 64 -27.56 12.98 19.80
CA MET A 64 -26.30 13.34 19.14
C MET A 64 -25.49 12.11 18.72
N LYS A 65 -25.37 11.11 19.60
CA LYS A 65 -24.69 9.84 19.25
C LYS A 65 -25.37 9.13 18.08
N GLN A 66 -26.71 9.10 18.08
CA GLN A 66 -27.47 8.47 17.00
C GLN A 66 -27.30 9.19 15.66
N ASP A 67 -27.29 10.51 15.67
CA ASP A 67 -27.06 11.32 14.46
C ASP A 67 -25.63 11.14 13.93
N GLN A 68 -24.64 11.11 14.83
CA GLN A 68 -23.25 10.82 14.48
C GLN A 68 -23.08 9.41 13.90
N LEU A 69 -23.74 8.40 14.48
CA LEU A 69 -23.73 7.04 13.94
C LEU A 69 -24.38 6.96 12.55
N LYS A 70 -25.47 7.70 12.32
CA LYS A 70 -26.13 7.76 11.01
C LYS A 70 -25.20 8.40 9.98
N ALA A 71 -24.56 9.51 10.30
CA ALA A 71 -23.60 10.17 9.43
C ALA A 71 -22.39 9.26 9.12
N LEU A 72 -21.85 8.59 10.14
CA LEU A 72 -20.75 7.62 9.99
C LEU A 72 -21.15 6.45 9.06
N ASN A 73 -22.34 5.90 9.22
CA ASN A 73 -22.84 4.82 8.36
C ASN A 73 -22.96 5.26 6.90
N VAL A 74 -23.48 6.47 6.64
CA VAL A 74 -23.59 6.99 5.27
C VAL A 74 -22.21 7.14 4.63
N ARG A 75 -21.25 7.73 5.34
CA ARG A 75 -19.85 7.86 4.86
C ARG A 75 -19.24 6.50 4.56
N TYR A 76 -19.35 5.55 5.50
CA TYR A 76 -18.83 4.19 5.34
C TYR A 76 -19.40 3.49 4.10
N GLN A 77 -20.73 3.58 3.89
CA GLN A 77 -21.37 2.97 2.73
C GLN A 77 -20.93 3.63 1.41
N ASN A 78 -20.77 4.94 1.39
CA ASN A 78 -20.28 5.67 0.21
C ASN A 78 -18.85 5.26 -0.13
N GLU A 79 -17.93 5.27 0.85
CA GLU A 79 -16.55 4.86 0.64
C GLU A 79 -16.45 3.38 0.22
N LYS A 80 -17.28 2.50 0.80
CA LYS A 80 -17.33 1.09 0.41
C LYS A 80 -17.83 0.89 -1.03
N LYS A 81 -18.80 1.68 -1.47
CA LYS A 81 -19.27 1.68 -2.87
C LYS A 81 -18.16 2.17 -3.81
N LEU A 82 -17.46 3.25 -3.45
CA LEU A 82 -16.34 3.77 -4.23
C LEU A 82 -15.19 2.75 -4.34
N LEU A 83 -14.84 2.06 -3.25
CA LEU A 83 -13.85 0.99 -3.31
C LEU A 83 -14.31 -0.12 -4.26
N ARG A 84 -15.57 -0.54 -4.17
CA ARG A 84 -16.12 -1.59 -5.06
C ARG A 84 -16.08 -1.20 -6.54
N SER A 85 -16.24 0.08 -6.88
CA SER A 85 -16.10 0.53 -8.27
C SER A 85 -14.66 0.50 -8.80
N VAL A 86 -13.66 0.45 -7.91
CA VAL A 86 -12.23 0.40 -8.26
C VAL A 86 -11.69 -1.03 -8.33
N LYS A 87 -12.43 -1.99 -7.79
CA LYS A 87 -12.09 -3.42 -7.81
C LYS A 87 -12.19 -4.00 -9.22
#